data_AF-A0A2E7VFS4-F1
#
_entry.id   AF-A0A2E7VFS4-F1
#
_cell.length_a   1.000
_cell.length_b   1.000
_cell.length_c   1.000
_cell.angle_alpha   90.00
_cell.angle_beta   90.00
_cell.angle_gamma   90.00
#
_symmetry.space_group_name_H-M   'P 1'
#
loop_
_entity.id
_entity.type
_entity.pdbx_description
1 polymer ?
#
loop_
_entity_poly.entity_id
_entity_poly.type
_entity_poly.pdbx_seq_one_letter_code
_entity_poly.pdbx_strand_id
1 'polypeptide(L)'
;MLRAVSLSNSGTNDVALTDATALVLGTVGVGQNLAVISEEALTQSGALTVVGASSFNVGANGVTLSNESNALGGAVTLMTRGAGGDVVLVNGGALSLESAVTGTLATTATTGGITDSGALSVTGTATIEAAGFDITLDSSDNSLSAVALTGNDVSVVSTGSLTGIVTGTSLQAKGGTGVDLNTVVSTLAATTESGDLSITNVGGLTIDKFESGLGLDGLSVTSSDADSDILLRALSTITNSAGAVTLAAEGNTATDAITVNAAPRWVRKPWLTSMREARSS
;
A
#
# COMPACT_ATOMS: atom_id res chain seq x y z
N MET A 1 6.60 23.93 -29.72
CA MET A 1 6.77 24.01 -28.26
C MET A 1 5.43 24.43 -27.68
N LEU A 2 4.86 23.62 -26.80
CA LEU A 2 3.71 24.04 -25.99
C LEU A 2 4.17 25.19 -25.08
N ARG A 3 3.35 26.23 -24.93
CA ARG A 3 3.64 27.34 -24.00
C ARG A 3 2.98 27.03 -22.67
N ALA A 4 3.72 27.22 -21.59
CA ALA A 4 3.20 26.99 -20.25
C ALA A 4 2.16 28.05 -19.85
N VAL A 5 1.07 27.61 -19.25
CA VAL A 5 0.06 28.49 -18.63
C VAL A 5 0.51 28.79 -17.20
N SER A 6 0.87 30.03 -16.92
CA SER A 6 1.16 30.50 -15.56
C SER A 6 0.03 31.42 -15.11
N LEU A 7 -0.40 31.28 -13.86
CA LEU A 7 -1.47 32.10 -13.29
C LEU A 7 -1.31 32.28 -11.78
N SER A 8 -1.93 33.33 -11.26
CA SER A 8 -2.01 33.60 -9.82
C SER A 8 -3.40 34.12 -9.50
N ASN A 9 -4.14 33.42 -8.65
CA ASN A 9 -5.44 33.82 -8.15
C ASN A 9 -5.45 33.75 -6.61
N SER A 10 -5.30 34.90 -5.97
CA SER A 10 -5.41 35.05 -4.51
C SER A 10 -6.78 35.56 -4.06
N GLY A 11 -7.77 35.58 -4.97
CA GLY A 11 -9.15 35.93 -4.65
C GLY A 11 -9.91 34.78 -4.00
N THR A 12 -11.20 34.99 -3.74
CA THR A 12 -12.09 34.01 -3.08
C THR A 12 -12.75 33.04 -4.05
N ASN A 13 -12.30 32.99 -5.30
CA ASN A 13 -12.90 32.17 -6.36
C ASN A 13 -11.99 31.01 -6.72
N ASP A 14 -12.60 29.90 -7.12
CA ASP A 14 -11.90 28.75 -7.70
C ASP A 14 -11.35 29.07 -9.10
N VAL A 15 -10.35 28.30 -9.53
CA VAL A 15 -9.79 28.37 -10.88
C VAL A 15 -10.14 27.11 -11.64
N ALA A 16 -10.68 27.26 -12.85
CA ALA A 16 -10.88 26.17 -13.79
C ALA A 16 -10.06 26.42 -15.08
N LEU A 17 -9.32 25.40 -15.51
CA LEU A 17 -8.60 25.36 -16.77
C LEU A 17 -9.11 24.19 -17.59
N THR A 18 -9.41 24.44 -18.87
CA THR A 18 -9.80 23.38 -19.81
C THR A 18 -9.03 23.57 -21.10
N ASP A 19 -8.35 22.51 -21.54
CA ASP A 19 -7.66 22.46 -22.83
C ASP A 19 -8.05 21.18 -23.59
N ALA A 20 -8.28 21.32 -24.88
CA ALA A 20 -8.60 20.20 -25.77
C ALA A 20 -7.34 19.44 -26.25
N THR A 21 -6.16 19.96 -25.90
CA THR A 21 -4.86 19.42 -26.26
C THR A 21 -3.98 19.28 -25.02
N ALA A 22 -2.72 18.87 -25.22
CA ALA A 22 -1.76 18.78 -24.12
C ALA A 22 -1.58 20.14 -23.44
N LEU A 23 -1.64 20.15 -22.11
CA LEU A 23 -1.50 21.34 -21.30
C LEU A 23 -0.18 21.29 -20.51
N VAL A 24 0.57 22.39 -20.56
CA VAL A 24 1.74 22.58 -19.70
C VAL A 24 1.39 23.65 -18.68
N LEU A 25 1.44 23.32 -17.40
CA LEU A 25 1.33 24.29 -16.31
C LEU A 25 2.70 24.91 -16.05
N GLY A 26 2.75 26.24 -15.97
CA GLY A 26 3.90 26.99 -15.47
C GLY A 26 3.77 27.15 -13.96
N THR A 27 4.16 28.31 -13.44
CA THR A 27 3.88 28.64 -12.04
C THR A 27 2.39 28.93 -11.87
N VAL A 28 1.73 28.17 -10.99
CA VAL A 28 0.29 28.30 -10.72
C VAL A 28 0.10 28.51 -9.23
N GLY A 29 -0.47 29.65 -8.84
CA GLY A 29 -0.85 29.95 -7.46
C GLY A 29 -2.36 30.13 -7.34
N VAL A 30 -3.03 29.35 -6.49
CA VAL A 30 -4.49 29.40 -6.28
C VAL A 30 -4.80 29.36 -4.78
N GLY A 31 -5.45 30.42 -4.28
CA GLY A 31 -5.86 30.51 -2.87
C GLY A 31 -7.08 29.66 -2.50
N GLN A 32 -7.81 29.16 -3.50
CA GLN A 32 -9.00 28.31 -3.36
C GLN A 32 -8.78 26.97 -4.08
N ASN A 33 -9.79 26.41 -4.76
CA ASN A 33 -9.67 25.15 -5.48
C ASN A 33 -9.16 25.35 -6.91
N LEU A 34 -8.45 24.35 -7.44
CA LEU A 34 -8.00 24.27 -8.84
C LEU A 34 -8.63 23.05 -9.52
N ALA A 35 -9.33 23.27 -10.64
CA ALA A 35 -9.81 22.22 -11.52
C ALA A 35 -9.11 22.34 -12.88
N VAL A 36 -8.49 21.26 -13.36
CA VAL A 36 -7.82 21.20 -14.65
C VAL A 36 -8.38 20.04 -15.45
N ILE A 37 -8.80 20.33 -16.68
CA ILE A 37 -9.22 19.34 -17.67
C ILE A 37 -8.29 19.46 -18.88
N SER A 38 -7.64 18.37 -19.25
CA SER A 38 -6.84 18.28 -20.49
C SER A 38 -7.20 17.00 -21.24
N GLU A 39 -7.60 17.10 -22.50
CA GLU A 39 -7.95 15.89 -23.28
C GLU A 39 -6.71 15.08 -23.74
N GLU A 40 -5.50 15.61 -23.58
CA GLU A 40 -4.25 14.89 -23.86
C GLU A 40 -3.36 14.80 -22.61
N ALA A 41 -2.07 15.17 -22.67
CA ALA A 41 -1.15 15.06 -21.54
C ALA A 41 -1.19 16.34 -20.69
N LEU A 42 -1.16 16.18 -19.36
CA LEU A 42 -0.95 17.29 -18.44
C LEU A 42 0.48 17.24 -17.90
N THR A 43 1.27 18.28 -18.15
CA THR A 43 2.65 18.37 -17.65
C THR A 43 2.90 19.67 -16.92
N GLN A 44 4.05 19.76 -16.26
CA GLN A 44 4.44 20.88 -15.44
C GLN A 44 5.83 21.40 -15.79
N SER A 45 6.00 22.72 -15.71
CA SER A 45 7.27 23.45 -15.91
C SER A 45 7.62 24.41 -14.76
N GLY A 46 6.68 24.72 -13.87
CA GLY A 46 6.89 25.51 -12.65
C GLY A 46 5.96 25.03 -11.54
N ALA A 47 6.27 25.33 -10.27
CA ALA A 47 5.55 24.81 -9.11
C ALA A 47 4.04 25.18 -9.09
N LEU A 48 3.22 24.27 -8.57
CA LEU A 48 1.81 24.51 -8.26
C LEU A 48 1.66 24.78 -6.76
N THR A 49 0.96 25.83 -6.38
CA THR A 49 0.59 26.12 -5.00
C THR A 49 -0.91 26.31 -4.94
N VAL A 50 -1.62 25.33 -4.37
CA VAL A 50 -3.07 25.33 -4.27
C VAL A 50 -3.44 25.11 -2.81
N VAL A 51 -4.10 26.09 -2.19
CA VAL A 51 -4.50 25.99 -0.78
C VAL A 51 -5.68 25.04 -0.60
N GLY A 52 -6.64 25.09 -1.52
CA GLY A 52 -7.82 24.23 -1.53
C GLY A 52 -7.58 22.88 -2.23
N ALA A 53 -8.66 22.24 -2.64
CA ALA A 53 -8.62 20.97 -3.38
C ALA A 53 -8.09 21.17 -4.80
N SER A 54 -7.44 20.15 -5.34
CA SER A 54 -6.96 20.11 -6.73
C SER A 54 -7.58 18.94 -7.47
N SER A 55 -8.14 19.17 -8.66
CA SER A 55 -8.67 18.11 -9.53
C SER A 55 -7.98 18.17 -10.89
N PHE A 56 -7.46 17.03 -11.34
CA PHE A 56 -6.82 16.87 -12.64
C PHE A 56 -7.53 15.75 -13.40
N ASN A 57 -8.34 16.11 -14.39
CA ASN A 57 -9.03 15.17 -15.28
C ASN A 57 -8.36 15.18 -16.64
N VAL A 58 -7.72 14.07 -16.98
CA VAL A 58 -6.80 13.98 -18.10
C VAL A 58 -7.18 12.84 -19.02
N GLY A 59 -6.97 13.04 -20.33
CA GLY A 59 -7.23 12.05 -21.35
C GLY A 59 -6.24 10.88 -21.31
N ALA A 60 -5.91 10.37 -22.50
CA ALA A 60 -5.19 9.10 -22.65
C ALA A 60 -3.67 9.15 -22.43
N ASN A 61 -3.09 10.32 -22.14
CA ASN A 61 -1.65 10.55 -22.18
C ASN A 61 -1.03 10.89 -20.82
N GLY A 62 -1.81 10.76 -19.74
CA GLY A 62 -1.29 10.81 -18.37
C GLY A 62 -0.97 12.20 -17.81
N VAL A 63 -0.47 12.20 -16.58
CA VAL A 63 -0.19 13.39 -15.76
C VAL A 63 1.25 13.35 -15.29
N THR A 64 1.98 14.46 -15.43
CA THR A 64 3.32 14.62 -14.88
C THR A 64 3.45 15.95 -14.15
N LEU A 65 3.26 15.90 -12.83
CA LEU A 65 3.38 17.02 -11.90
C LEU A 65 4.55 16.74 -10.93
N SER A 66 5.76 16.67 -11.47
CA SER A 66 6.95 16.15 -10.77
C SER A 66 7.80 17.20 -10.06
N ASN A 67 7.27 18.40 -9.83
CA ASN A 67 8.04 19.45 -9.14
C ASN A 67 7.96 19.28 -7.62
N GLU A 68 9.11 19.09 -6.96
CA GLU A 68 9.21 18.93 -5.49
C GLU A 68 8.66 20.12 -4.70
N SER A 69 8.62 21.32 -5.28
CA SER A 69 8.07 22.53 -4.65
C SER A 69 6.56 22.67 -4.82
N ASN A 70 5.87 21.65 -5.35
CA ASN A 70 4.42 21.62 -5.34
C ASN A 70 3.89 21.72 -3.90
N ALA A 71 2.82 22.47 -3.71
CA ALA A 71 2.14 22.63 -2.43
C ALA A 71 0.63 22.52 -2.68
N LEU A 72 0.18 21.30 -2.91
CA LEU A 72 -1.24 20.95 -3.00
C LEU A 72 -1.73 20.66 -1.58
N GLY A 73 -2.34 21.67 -0.95
CA GLY A 73 -2.67 21.65 0.48
C GLY A 73 -4.01 20.98 0.83
N GLY A 74 -4.93 20.90 -0.13
CA GLY A 74 -6.19 20.16 0.00
C GLY A 74 -6.12 18.75 -0.61
N ALA A 75 -7.27 18.07 -0.62
CA ALA A 75 -7.41 16.79 -1.31
C ALA A 75 -7.07 16.92 -2.80
N VAL A 76 -6.42 15.89 -3.34
CA VAL A 76 -6.00 15.81 -4.74
C VAL A 76 -6.77 14.70 -5.43
N THR A 77 -7.53 15.09 -6.46
CA THR A 77 -8.27 14.17 -7.31
C THR A 77 -7.56 13.99 -8.65
N LEU A 78 -7.16 12.76 -8.97
CA LEU A 78 -6.56 12.41 -10.27
C LEU A 78 -7.49 11.47 -11.04
N MET A 79 -7.91 11.87 -12.23
CA MET A 79 -8.70 11.03 -13.12
C MET A 79 -7.99 10.96 -14.47
N THR A 80 -7.65 9.75 -14.90
CA THR A 80 -7.06 9.51 -16.23
C THR A 80 -7.93 8.53 -17.01
N ARG A 81 -7.81 8.51 -18.33
CA ARG A 81 -8.57 7.60 -19.20
C ARG A 81 -7.62 6.76 -20.03
N GLY A 82 -7.99 5.54 -20.39
CA GLY A 82 -7.20 4.70 -21.31
C GLY A 82 -5.86 4.19 -20.73
N ALA A 83 -5.23 3.27 -21.44
CA ALA A 83 -4.06 2.54 -20.94
C ALA A 83 -2.78 3.40 -20.78
N GLY A 84 -2.70 4.58 -21.40
CA GLY A 84 -1.59 5.53 -21.23
C GLY A 84 -1.81 6.57 -20.13
N GLY A 85 -2.85 6.38 -19.29
CA GLY A 85 -3.19 7.24 -18.17
C GLY A 85 -2.25 7.10 -16.97
N ASP A 86 -0.93 7.11 -17.19
CA ASP A 86 0.05 7.08 -16.12
C ASP A 86 0.08 8.42 -15.38
N VAL A 87 0.33 8.39 -14.07
CA VAL A 87 0.43 9.58 -13.24
C VAL A 87 1.77 9.60 -12.51
N VAL A 88 2.45 10.73 -12.59
CA VAL A 88 3.57 11.10 -11.71
C VAL A 88 3.19 12.37 -10.97
N LEU A 89 3.17 12.32 -9.64
CA LEU A 89 2.89 13.47 -8.78
C LEU A 89 3.93 13.54 -7.66
N VAL A 90 4.62 14.67 -7.57
CA VAL A 90 5.46 14.99 -6.41
C VAL A 90 4.84 16.18 -5.71
N ASN A 91 4.73 16.11 -4.38
CA ASN A 91 4.26 17.18 -3.53
C ASN A 91 5.27 17.47 -2.41
N GLY A 92 5.46 18.75 -2.13
CA GLY A 92 6.30 19.31 -1.08
C GLY A 92 5.78 19.02 0.34
N GLY A 93 4.54 18.58 0.46
CA GLY A 93 3.83 18.32 1.72
C GLY A 93 2.97 17.07 1.65
N ALA A 94 2.19 16.85 2.71
CA ALA A 94 1.28 15.72 2.82
C ALA A 94 0.33 15.68 1.62
N LEU A 95 -0.13 14.49 1.27
CA LEU A 95 -1.12 14.29 0.21
C LEU A 95 -2.32 13.54 0.77
N SER A 96 -3.51 14.00 0.43
CA SER A 96 -4.75 13.24 0.59
C SER A 96 -5.29 12.94 -0.80
N LEU A 97 -5.39 11.67 -1.17
CA LEU A 97 -5.70 11.24 -2.53
C LEU A 97 -7.13 10.71 -2.64
N GLU A 98 -7.76 11.00 -3.76
CA GLU A 98 -8.92 10.27 -4.27
C GLU A 98 -8.68 10.12 -5.77
N SER A 99 -8.54 8.92 -6.33
CA SER A 99 -8.07 8.84 -7.72
C SER A 99 -8.60 7.64 -8.47
N ALA A 100 -8.83 7.84 -9.77
CA ALA A 100 -9.17 6.81 -10.74
C ALA A 100 -8.13 6.85 -11.87
N VAL A 101 -7.06 6.07 -11.69
CA VAL A 101 -5.89 6.02 -12.57
C VAL A 101 -5.94 4.73 -13.38
N THR A 102 -6.04 4.87 -14.70
CA THR A 102 -6.17 3.74 -15.63
C THR A 102 -4.81 3.17 -16.04
N GLY A 103 -3.73 3.91 -15.79
CA GLY A 103 -2.34 3.44 -15.90
C GLY A 103 -1.72 3.17 -14.52
N THR A 104 -0.43 3.46 -14.40
CA THR A 104 0.35 3.44 -13.16
C THR A 104 0.20 4.75 -12.38
N LEU A 105 0.34 4.67 -11.06
CA LEU A 105 0.38 5.86 -10.19
C LEU A 105 1.73 5.88 -9.49
N ALA A 106 2.51 6.95 -9.68
CA ALA A 106 3.73 7.22 -8.94
C ALA A 106 3.55 8.52 -8.16
N THR A 107 3.39 8.43 -6.84
CA THR A 107 3.25 9.60 -5.96
C THR A 107 4.34 9.68 -4.91
N THR A 108 4.85 10.89 -4.69
CA THR A 108 5.83 11.17 -3.64
C THR A 108 5.39 12.38 -2.84
N ALA A 109 5.24 12.21 -1.52
CA ALA A 109 5.19 13.31 -0.56
C ALA A 109 6.57 13.46 0.07
N THR A 110 7.22 14.59 -0.20
CA THR A 110 8.59 14.86 0.31
C THR A 110 8.59 15.26 1.78
N THR A 111 7.47 15.77 2.29
CA THR A 111 7.21 15.95 3.72
C THR A 111 5.77 15.57 4.05
N GLY A 112 5.50 15.04 5.25
CA GLY A 112 4.17 14.60 5.65
C GLY A 112 3.75 13.25 5.04
N GLY A 113 2.68 12.68 5.61
CA GLY A 113 2.14 11.39 5.18
C GLY A 113 1.31 11.46 3.90
N ILE A 114 0.96 10.28 3.38
CA ILE A 114 0.02 10.12 2.27
C ILE A 114 -1.21 9.39 2.78
N THR A 115 -2.37 10.03 2.67
CA THR A 115 -3.66 9.46 3.03
C THR A 115 -4.56 9.32 1.80
N ASP A 116 -5.64 8.55 1.93
CA ASP A 116 -6.78 8.60 1.02
C ASP A 116 -7.98 9.33 1.66
N SER A 117 -8.65 10.19 0.89
CA SER A 117 -9.90 10.84 1.30
C SER A 117 -11.14 10.15 0.72
N GLY A 118 -10.93 9.17 -0.15
CA GLY A 118 -11.93 8.41 -0.88
C GLY A 118 -11.27 7.26 -1.62
N ALA A 119 -12.01 6.58 -2.49
CA ALA A 119 -11.50 5.41 -3.20
C ALA A 119 -10.28 5.75 -4.08
N LEU A 120 -9.23 4.94 -3.95
CA LEU A 120 -8.07 4.92 -4.81
C LEU A 120 -8.15 3.69 -5.74
N SER A 121 -8.50 3.94 -7.00
CA SER A 121 -8.55 2.93 -8.06
C SER A 121 -7.36 3.10 -9.00
N VAL A 122 -6.45 2.12 -9.01
CA VAL A 122 -5.26 2.11 -9.86
C VAL A 122 -5.19 0.77 -10.58
N THR A 123 -5.32 0.82 -11.91
CA THR A 123 -5.30 -0.40 -12.75
C THR A 123 -3.88 -0.95 -12.87
N GLY A 124 -2.89 -0.09 -12.99
CA GLY A 124 -1.46 -0.45 -12.96
C GLY A 124 -0.91 -0.58 -11.55
N THR A 125 0.41 -0.51 -11.42
CA THR A 125 1.09 -0.46 -10.12
C THR A 125 0.94 0.91 -9.48
N ALA A 126 0.57 0.95 -8.20
CA ALA A 126 0.63 2.13 -7.35
C ALA A 126 1.96 2.17 -6.59
N THR A 127 2.86 3.06 -7.00
CA THR A 127 4.14 3.35 -6.34
C THR A 127 3.97 4.61 -5.49
N ILE A 128 4.01 4.48 -4.17
CA ILE A 128 3.68 5.56 -3.24
C ILE A 128 4.80 5.69 -2.21
N GLU A 129 5.38 6.89 -2.10
CA GLU A 129 6.49 7.19 -1.21
C GLU A 129 6.16 8.40 -0.32
N ALA A 130 6.07 8.17 0.99
CA ALA A 130 5.92 9.22 1.99
C ALA A 130 7.24 9.32 2.77
N ALA A 131 8.16 10.19 2.36
CA ALA A 131 9.59 10.17 2.73
C ALA A 131 9.89 10.11 4.25
N GLY A 132 9.79 8.92 4.85
CA GLY A 132 9.89 8.69 6.30
C GLY A 132 8.61 8.99 7.10
N PHE A 133 7.49 9.26 6.45
CA PHE A 133 6.17 9.49 7.04
C PHE A 133 5.21 8.34 6.74
N ASP A 134 4.04 8.35 7.36
CA ASP A 134 3.09 7.26 7.26
C ASP A 134 2.31 7.28 5.93
N ILE A 135 1.89 6.09 5.50
CA ILE A 135 0.97 5.88 4.39
C ILE A 135 -0.30 5.24 4.96
N THR A 136 -1.44 5.89 4.77
CA THR A 136 -2.75 5.39 5.20
C THR A 136 -3.70 5.36 4.01
N LEU A 137 -3.89 4.19 3.41
CA LEU A 137 -4.81 3.94 2.31
C LEU A 137 -5.94 3.04 2.81
N ASP A 138 -6.77 3.59 3.70
CA ASP A 138 -7.71 2.81 4.52
C ASP A 138 -9.15 2.82 4.02
N SER A 139 -9.42 3.49 2.90
CA SER A 139 -10.73 3.43 2.26
C SER A 139 -11.09 1.99 1.87
N SER A 140 -12.28 1.54 2.28
CA SER A 140 -12.79 0.20 1.98
C SER A 140 -12.99 -0.06 0.49
N ASP A 141 -13.05 1.01 -0.31
CA ASP A 141 -13.38 0.96 -1.74
C ASP A 141 -12.13 1.05 -2.63
N ASN A 142 -10.94 1.06 -2.03
CA ASN A 142 -9.69 1.03 -2.75
C ASN A 142 -9.61 -0.19 -3.68
N SER A 143 -9.10 0.03 -4.89
CA SER A 143 -8.95 -0.99 -5.92
C SER A 143 -7.53 -0.90 -6.46
N LEU A 144 -6.61 -1.58 -5.77
CA LEU A 144 -5.19 -1.58 -6.05
C LEU A 144 -4.78 -2.95 -6.57
N SER A 145 -4.28 -3.04 -7.81
CA SER A 145 -3.88 -4.32 -8.41
C SER A 145 -2.48 -4.76 -7.93
N ALA A 146 -1.53 -3.83 -7.92
CA ALA A 146 -0.18 -4.03 -7.41
C ALA A 146 0.31 -2.77 -6.72
N VAL A 147 1.12 -2.92 -5.66
CA VAL A 147 1.63 -1.80 -4.87
C VAL A 147 3.14 -1.86 -4.68
N ALA A 148 3.75 -0.69 -4.60
CA ALA A 148 5.12 -0.47 -4.14
C ALA A 148 5.09 0.70 -3.14
N LEU A 149 4.92 0.38 -1.86
CA LEU A 149 4.70 1.37 -0.81
C LEU A 149 5.98 1.55 0.04
N THR A 150 6.40 2.80 0.23
CA THR A 150 7.53 3.15 1.11
C THR A 150 7.11 4.26 2.06
N GLY A 151 6.92 3.91 3.33
CA GLY A 151 6.55 4.84 4.39
C GLY A 151 7.17 4.43 5.72
N ASN A 152 6.85 5.16 6.80
CA ASN A 152 7.18 4.72 8.15
C ASN A 152 6.17 3.66 8.62
N ASP A 153 4.94 4.04 8.92
CA ASP A 153 3.85 3.09 9.14
C ASP A 153 2.99 3.01 7.88
N VAL A 154 2.64 1.79 7.45
CA VAL A 154 1.84 1.56 6.24
C VAL A 154 0.55 0.85 6.60
N SER A 155 -0.58 1.47 6.29
CA SER A 155 -1.92 0.89 6.33
C SER A 155 -2.49 0.88 4.91
N VAL A 156 -2.94 -0.27 4.44
CA VAL A 156 -3.48 -0.41 3.08
C VAL A 156 -4.63 -1.39 3.03
N VAL A 157 -5.74 -0.96 2.44
CA VAL A 157 -6.92 -1.75 2.12
C VAL A 157 -7.07 -1.81 0.61
N SER A 158 -7.43 -2.98 0.08
CA SER A 158 -7.84 -3.15 -1.31
C SER A 158 -8.99 -4.15 -1.38
N THR A 159 -10.01 -3.84 -2.19
CA THR A 159 -11.16 -4.71 -2.49
C THR A 159 -10.77 -5.95 -3.30
N GLY A 160 -9.63 -5.91 -3.99
CA GLY A 160 -9.11 -7.02 -4.79
C GLY A 160 -7.98 -7.78 -4.09
N SER A 161 -7.19 -8.51 -4.88
CA SER A 161 -5.93 -9.08 -4.42
C SER A 161 -4.90 -7.97 -4.27
N LEU A 162 -4.20 -7.93 -3.14
CA LEU A 162 -3.15 -6.95 -2.87
C LEU A 162 -1.77 -7.59 -3.09
N THR A 163 -1.10 -7.22 -4.17
CA THR A 163 0.22 -7.78 -4.54
C THR A 163 1.33 -6.73 -4.52
N GLY A 164 2.58 -7.12 -4.28
CA GLY A 164 3.74 -6.25 -4.51
C GLY A 164 4.70 -6.11 -3.33
N ILE A 165 5.22 -4.91 -3.11
CA ILE A 165 6.30 -4.65 -2.14
C ILE A 165 5.89 -3.55 -1.16
N VAL A 166 6.17 -3.76 0.13
CA VAL A 166 6.03 -2.74 1.16
C VAL A 166 7.30 -2.61 2.00
N THR A 167 7.80 -1.39 2.15
CA THR A 167 8.93 -1.07 3.03
C THR A 167 8.49 -0.05 4.07
N GLY A 168 8.82 -0.32 5.33
CA GLY A 168 8.59 0.59 6.43
C GLY A 168 8.98 0.01 7.80
N THR A 169 8.51 0.64 8.86
CA THR A 169 8.62 0.13 10.23
C THR A 169 7.52 -0.89 10.50
N SER A 170 6.28 -0.58 10.09
CA SER A 170 5.09 -1.39 10.37
C SER A 170 4.19 -1.51 9.13
N LEU A 171 3.50 -2.64 8.99
CA LEU A 171 2.48 -2.86 7.95
C LEU A 171 1.18 -3.41 8.52
N GLN A 172 0.06 -2.80 8.15
CA GLN A 172 -1.28 -3.34 8.21
C GLN A 172 -1.87 -3.45 6.81
N ALA A 173 -2.23 -4.66 6.38
CA ALA A 173 -2.78 -4.92 5.05
C ALA A 173 -4.15 -5.61 5.12
N LYS A 174 -5.08 -5.19 4.28
CA LYS A 174 -6.34 -5.92 4.04
C LYS A 174 -6.55 -6.10 2.54
N GLY A 175 -6.63 -7.35 2.10
CA GLY A 175 -7.08 -7.71 0.75
C GLY A 175 -8.53 -8.21 0.77
N GLY A 176 -9.24 -8.06 -0.35
CA GLY A 176 -10.57 -8.65 -0.52
C GLY A 176 -10.49 -10.07 -1.06
N THR A 177 -9.62 -10.31 -2.05
CA THR A 177 -9.46 -11.63 -2.70
C THR A 177 -8.02 -12.14 -2.66
N GLY A 178 -7.29 -11.79 -1.61
CA GLY A 178 -5.96 -12.30 -1.32
C GLY A 178 -4.95 -11.19 -1.03
N VAL A 179 -3.82 -11.57 -0.47
CA VAL A 179 -2.67 -10.70 -0.22
C VAL A 179 -1.41 -11.49 -0.55
N ASP A 180 -0.55 -10.95 -1.41
CA ASP A 180 0.76 -11.52 -1.75
C ASP A 180 1.84 -10.43 -1.73
N LEU A 181 2.47 -10.23 -0.57
CA LEU A 181 3.38 -9.12 -0.34
C LEU A 181 4.78 -9.57 0.03
N ASN A 182 5.77 -8.94 -0.61
CA ASN A 182 7.14 -8.94 -0.14
C ASN A 182 7.36 -7.70 0.74
N THR A 183 7.86 -7.89 1.95
CA THR A 183 7.94 -6.80 2.92
C THR A 183 9.34 -6.62 3.50
N VAL A 184 9.61 -5.40 3.96
CA VAL A 184 10.73 -5.07 4.83
C VAL A 184 10.15 -4.25 5.97
N VAL A 185 9.63 -4.94 6.99
CA VAL A 185 8.99 -4.34 8.17
C VAL A 185 9.39 -5.03 9.45
N SER A 186 9.29 -4.33 10.57
CA SER A 186 9.52 -4.88 11.91
C SER A 186 8.26 -5.51 12.48
N THR A 187 7.09 -4.92 12.22
CA THR A 187 5.78 -5.43 12.68
C THR A 187 4.81 -5.55 11.52
N LEU A 188 3.92 -6.55 11.59
CA LEU A 188 2.99 -6.89 10.52
C LEU A 188 1.63 -7.37 11.07
N ALA A 189 0.56 -6.88 10.48
CA ALA A 189 -0.78 -7.47 10.53
C ALA A 189 -1.36 -7.53 9.11
N ALA A 190 -2.02 -8.62 8.75
CA ALA A 190 -2.63 -8.72 7.43
C ALA A 190 -3.84 -9.65 7.42
N THR A 191 -4.91 -9.28 6.72
CA THR A 191 -6.09 -10.13 6.59
C THR A 191 -6.56 -10.18 5.14
N THR A 192 -7.29 -11.22 4.79
CA THR A 192 -8.02 -11.29 3.53
C THR A 192 -9.45 -11.74 3.75
N GLU A 193 -10.40 -11.16 3.00
CA GLU A 193 -11.79 -11.62 3.04
C GLU A 193 -11.93 -12.98 2.36
N SER A 194 -11.23 -13.21 1.26
CA SER A 194 -11.19 -14.47 0.50
C SER A 194 -9.81 -14.66 -0.15
N GLY A 195 -9.50 -15.85 -0.64
CA GLY A 195 -8.21 -16.17 -1.26
C GLY A 195 -7.05 -16.31 -0.29
N ASP A 196 -5.84 -16.43 -0.86
CA ASP A 196 -4.62 -16.72 -0.10
C ASP A 196 -4.02 -15.47 0.54
N LEU A 197 -3.36 -15.68 1.68
CA LEU A 197 -2.58 -14.66 2.38
C LEU A 197 -1.12 -15.14 2.48
N SER A 198 -0.30 -14.60 1.58
CA SER A 198 1.13 -14.85 1.41
C SER A 198 1.91 -13.58 1.78
N ILE A 199 2.77 -13.65 2.79
CA ILE A 199 3.69 -12.56 3.11
C ILE A 199 5.11 -13.09 3.29
N THR A 200 6.03 -12.54 2.52
CA THR A 200 7.47 -12.80 2.60
C THR A 200 8.18 -11.55 3.14
N ASN A 201 8.51 -11.53 4.43
CA ASN A 201 9.33 -10.46 5.00
C ASN A 201 10.83 -10.78 4.80
N VAL A 202 11.55 -9.88 4.15
CA VAL A 202 12.99 -10.00 3.86
C VAL A 202 13.83 -9.57 5.09
N GLY A 203 13.21 -8.94 6.10
CA GLY A 203 13.80 -8.61 7.41
C GLY A 203 13.46 -9.58 8.56
N GLY A 204 13.90 -9.25 9.77
CA GLY A 204 13.45 -9.90 10.99
C GLY A 204 12.01 -9.48 11.35
N LEU A 205 11.14 -10.43 11.69
CA LEU A 205 9.74 -10.14 11.99
C LEU A 205 9.48 -10.22 13.50
N THR A 206 9.02 -9.11 14.08
CA THR A 206 8.55 -9.02 15.45
C THR A 206 7.03 -8.95 15.45
N ILE A 207 6.37 -9.88 16.13
CA ILE A 207 4.92 -9.84 16.32
C ILE A 207 4.64 -9.03 17.59
N ASP A 208 4.13 -7.81 17.43
CA ASP A 208 3.73 -6.92 18.53
C ASP A 208 2.23 -6.58 18.45
N LYS A 209 1.61 -6.12 19.54
CA LYS A 209 0.24 -5.59 19.52
C LYS A 209 0.23 -4.31 18.70
N PHE A 210 -0.46 -4.31 17.56
CA PHE A 210 -0.85 -3.07 16.91
C PHE A 210 -2.00 -2.44 17.69
N GLU A 211 -1.89 -1.16 18.03
CA GLU A 211 -3.05 -0.31 18.30
C GLU A 211 -3.09 0.74 17.20
N SER A 212 -3.85 0.54 16.12
CA SER A 212 -4.22 1.67 15.24
C SER A 212 -5.36 1.35 14.27
N GLY A 213 -6.13 2.40 13.95
CA GLY A 213 -6.95 2.63 12.75
C GLY A 213 -7.90 1.54 12.27
N LEU A 214 -7.34 0.42 11.79
CA LEU A 214 -8.07 -0.67 11.14
C LEU A 214 -8.63 -1.73 12.10
N GLY A 215 -8.26 -1.68 13.38
CA GLY A 215 -8.69 -2.68 14.38
C GLY A 215 -8.03 -4.06 14.21
N LEU A 216 -6.89 -4.12 13.52
CA LEU A 216 -6.07 -5.32 13.39
C LEU A 216 -5.08 -5.40 14.56
N ASP A 217 -5.51 -5.94 15.70
CA ASP A 217 -4.65 -6.07 16.89
C ASP A 217 -3.70 -7.27 16.79
N GLY A 218 -2.44 -7.02 16.40
CA GLY A 218 -1.38 -8.03 16.32
C GLY A 218 -1.32 -8.78 14.98
N LEU A 219 -0.49 -9.83 14.88
CA LEU A 219 -0.45 -10.69 13.69
C LEU A 219 -1.68 -11.63 13.68
N SER A 220 -2.83 -11.09 13.26
CA SER A 220 -3.95 -11.90 12.77
C SER A 220 -3.61 -12.26 11.33
N VAL A 221 -3.43 -13.55 11.03
CA VAL A 221 -3.35 -14.07 9.65
C VAL A 221 -4.55 -14.98 9.51
N THR A 222 -5.61 -14.44 8.92
CA THR A 222 -6.89 -15.12 8.77
C THR A 222 -7.31 -15.03 7.32
N SER A 223 -7.81 -16.13 6.77
CA SER A 223 -8.61 -16.12 5.55
C SER A 223 -9.96 -16.72 5.89
N SER A 224 -11.04 -16.16 5.34
CA SER A 224 -12.40 -16.66 5.60
C SER A 224 -12.82 -17.77 4.65
N ASP A 225 -11.95 -18.13 3.69
CA ASP A 225 -12.17 -19.21 2.74
C ASP A 225 -11.70 -20.56 3.27
N ALA A 226 -12.60 -21.56 3.20
CA ALA A 226 -12.37 -22.91 3.69
C ALA A 226 -11.22 -23.68 2.99
N ASP A 227 -10.76 -23.20 1.82
CA ASP A 227 -9.72 -23.84 1.00
C ASP A 227 -8.43 -23.01 0.86
N SER A 228 -8.25 -21.95 1.67
CA SER A 228 -7.12 -21.04 1.55
C SER A 228 -5.86 -21.49 2.30
N ASP A 229 -4.69 -21.28 1.70
CA ASP A 229 -3.40 -21.51 2.37
C ASP A 229 -2.90 -20.21 3.03
N ILE A 230 -2.56 -20.30 4.32
CA ILE A 230 -1.92 -19.21 5.06
C ILE A 230 -0.42 -19.48 5.17
N LEU A 231 0.40 -18.72 4.44
CA LEU A 231 1.85 -18.88 4.40
C LEU A 231 2.58 -17.62 4.86
N LEU A 232 3.13 -17.68 6.08
CA LEU A 232 4.03 -16.64 6.59
C LEU A 232 5.49 -17.13 6.54
N ARG A 233 6.32 -16.47 5.74
CA ARG A 233 7.75 -16.81 5.61
C ARG A 233 8.61 -15.63 6.05
N ALA A 234 9.22 -15.76 7.22
CA ALA A 234 10.34 -14.91 7.62
C ALA A 234 11.66 -15.58 7.17
N LEU A 235 12.51 -14.83 6.45
CA LEU A 235 13.86 -15.29 6.09
C LEU A 235 14.87 -15.13 7.25
N SER A 236 14.37 -14.78 8.44
CA SER A 236 15.10 -14.56 9.71
C SER A 236 14.24 -15.00 10.91
N THR A 237 14.72 -14.83 12.14
CA THR A 237 14.01 -15.23 13.38
C THR A 237 12.67 -14.48 13.52
N ILE A 238 11.59 -15.23 13.81
CA ILE A 238 10.31 -14.66 14.26
C ILE A 238 10.39 -14.50 15.78
N THR A 239 10.26 -13.27 16.29
CA THR A 239 10.28 -13.00 17.74
C THR A 239 8.89 -12.52 18.18
N ASN A 240 8.30 -13.19 19.16
CA ASN A 240 7.06 -12.72 19.79
C ASN A 240 7.41 -11.90 21.04
N SER A 241 7.12 -10.61 21.01
CA SER A 241 7.22 -9.70 22.15
C SER A 241 5.86 -9.27 22.74
N ALA A 242 4.75 -9.59 22.06
CA ALA A 242 3.38 -9.37 22.51
C ALA A 242 2.83 -10.42 23.51
N GLY A 243 3.52 -11.55 23.71
CA GLY A 243 3.08 -12.64 24.59
C GLY A 243 2.85 -13.97 23.85
N ALA A 244 1.63 -14.51 23.87
CA ALA A 244 1.30 -15.76 23.18
C ALA A 244 1.07 -15.51 21.67
N VAL A 245 1.61 -16.39 20.79
CA VAL A 245 1.19 -16.43 19.38
C VAL A 245 -0.08 -17.26 19.32
N THR A 246 -1.23 -16.66 19.01
CA THR A 246 -2.45 -17.41 18.72
C THR A 246 -2.47 -17.71 17.22
N LEU A 247 -2.32 -18.99 16.87
CA LEU A 247 -2.60 -19.49 15.53
C LEU A 247 -4.05 -19.99 15.55
N ALA A 248 -4.97 -19.21 15.00
CA ALA A 248 -6.37 -19.61 14.82
C ALA A 248 -6.59 -19.98 13.35
N ALA A 249 -7.03 -21.21 13.09
CA ALA A 249 -7.65 -21.56 11.82
C ALA A 249 -9.14 -21.80 12.11
N GLU A 250 -10.00 -21.02 11.48
CA GLU A 250 -11.44 -21.29 11.48
C GLU A 250 -11.74 -22.16 10.26
N GLY A 251 -11.86 -23.45 10.51
CA GLY A 251 -12.31 -24.40 9.51
C GLY A 251 -13.84 -24.51 9.46
N ASN A 252 -14.42 -24.56 8.26
CA ASN A 252 -15.85 -24.87 8.08
C ASN A 252 -16.10 -26.39 7.99
N THR A 253 -15.04 -27.22 8.02
CA THR A 253 -15.16 -28.67 7.96
C THR A 253 -14.25 -29.39 8.96
N ALA A 254 -14.62 -30.63 9.32
CA ALA A 254 -13.87 -31.46 10.26
C ALA A 254 -12.49 -31.94 9.75
N THR A 255 -12.08 -31.55 8.54
CA THR A 255 -10.79 -31.89 7.91
C THR A 255 -9.77 -30.76 7.95
N ASP A 256 -10.16 -29.58 8.43
CA ASP A 256 -9.30 -28.40 8.43
C ASP A 256 -8.25 -28.55 9.55
N ALA A 257 -7.00 -28.81 9.16
CA ALA A 257 -5.91 -29.11 10.09
C ALA A 257 -4.85 -27.99 10.06
N ILE A 258 -4.55 -27.41 11.22
CA ILE A 258 -3.38 -26.52 11.39
C ILE A 258 -2.11 -27.38 11.32
N THR A 259 -1.41 -27.37 10.18
CA THR A 259 -0.15 -28.08 10.02
C THR A 259 1.03 -27.17 10.37
N VAL A 260 1.55 -27.28 11.59
CA VAL A 260 2.82 -26.66 11.97
C VAL A 260 3.95 -27.59 11.55
N ASN A 261 4.58 -27.33 10.40
CA ASN A 261 5.70 -28.12 9.89
C ASN A 261 6.93 -27.96 10.80
N ALA A 262 7.01 -28.78 11.86
CA ALA A 262 8.26 -28.97 12.60
C ALA A 262 9.26 -29.72 11.71
N ALA A 263 10.51 -29.27 11.68
CA ALA A 263 11.60 -30.02 11.06
C ALA A 263 11.61 -31.48 11.56
N PRO A 264 11.96 -32.47 10.72
CA PRO A 264 11.99 -33.87 11.15
C PRO A 264 12.93 -33.98 12.35
N ARG A 265 12.37 -34.34 13.51
CA ARG A 265 13.17 -34.65 14.69
C ARG A 265 14.01 -35.86 14.33
N TRP A 266 15.28 -35.65 14.00
CA TRP A 266 16.27 -36.72 14.00
C TRP A 266 16.34 -37.23 15.43
N VAL A 267 15.57 -38.27 15.74
CA VAL A 267 15.76 -39.06 16.96
C VAL A 267 17.15 -39.66 16.83
N ARG A 268 18.15 -39.00 17.40
CA ARG A 268 19.45 -39.62 17.66
C ARG A 268 19.17 -40.76 18.63
N LYS A 269 19.13 -42.01 18.14
CA LYS A 269 19.11 -43.21 19.01
C LYS A 269 20.36 -43.19 19.88
N PRO A 270 20.24 -43.09 21.21
CA PRO A 270 21.39 -43.19 22.07
C PRO A 270 21.34 -44.52 22.83
N TRP A 271 22.41 -45.30 22.68
CA TRP A 271 22.82 -46.44 23.52
C TRP A 271 22.37 -47.86 23.13
N LEU A 272 23.15 -48.43 22.22
CA LEU A 272 23.62 -49.81 22.35
C LEU A 272 24.41 -49.92 23.67
N THR A 273 23.85 -50.49 24.74
CA THR A 273 24.66 -50.95 25.90
C THR A 273 24.09 -52.22 26.53
N SER A 274 24.92 -53.27 26.48
CA SER A 274 24.92 -54.57 27.18
C SER A 274 23.78 -55.57 26.96
N MET A 275 24.10 -56.57 26.12
CA MET A 275 23.81 -57.97 26.43
C MET A 275 24.34 -58.33 27.83
N ARG A 276 23.48 -58.89 28.70
CA ARG A 276 23.89 -59.83 29.74
C ARG A 276 22.82 -60.91 29.84
N GLU A 277 23.10 -62.08 29.26
CA GLU A 277 22.49 -63.33 29.68
C GLU A 277 22.88 -63.58 31.14
N ALA A 278 21.89 -63.76 32.01
CA ALA A 278 22.09 -64.42 33.29
C ALA A 278 21.53 -65.85 33.16
N ARG A 279 22.43 -66.84 33.17
CA ARG A 279 22.10 -68.26 33.35
C ARG A 279 21.84 -68.58 34.82
N SER A 280 21.11 -69.67 35.01
CA SER A 280 20.80 -70.46 36.23
C SER A 280 19.71 -69.87 37.11
N SER A 281 18.77 -70.66 37.64
CA SER A 281 18.77 -72.11 37.95
C SER A 281 18.05 -73.02 36.96
#